data_AF-A0AAD6ZLC3-F1
#
_entry.id   AF-A0AAD6ZLC3-F1
#
_cell.length_a   1.000
_cell.length_b   1.000
_cell.length_c   1.000
_cell.angle_alpha   90.00
_cell.angle_beta   90.00
_cell.angle_gamma   90.00
#
_symmetry.space_group_name_H-M   'P 1'
#
loop_
_entity.id
_entity.type
_entity.pdbx_description
1 polymer ?
#
loop_
_entity_poly.entity_id
_entity_poly.type
_entity_poly.pdbx_seq_one_letter_code
_entity_poly.pdbx_strand_id
1 'polypeptide(L)'
;MQSGDLPWPSFNVALLCGLLYTIQNLPLDTSITVHSNSPFLGKVLVTDRKTYENNPLDPNFHLVRCLIARLQERTGRTNFKVVDENPAKCLLTSEPIRTELDTDLDLTFMNPGIPLKTGSQHLFTKLISSMNNTSVRRNTMINLERICCSIVEEFPFQPSDKAIWTSIRSTNIHRLTRNFLWKCIHNIYYVGPFWEHIPSLETFGLCETCRVTESMEHILLECDNSGQHQIWTLTEKLWRLRFPSWPKLNW
;
A
#
# COMPACT_ATOMS: atom_id res chain seq x y z
N MET A 1 -1.09 24.58 6.94
CA MET A 1 -2.40 24.13 6.42
C MET A 1 -2.32 24.16 4.90
N GLN A 2 -1.84 23.08 4.31
CA GLN A 2 -1.70 22.97 2.85
C GLN A 2 -3.02 22.49 2.29
N SER A 3 -3.70 23.38 1.56
CA SER A 3 -4.66 23.04 0.53
C SER A 3 -3.96 22.16 -0.48
N GLY A 4 -4.07 20.84 -0.30
CA GLY A 4 -3.66 19.88 -1.31
C GLY A 4 -4.58 20.02 -2.50
N ASP A 5 -4.03 20.47 -3.63
CA ASP A 5 -4.66 20.43 -4.93
C ASP A 5 -5.25 19.04 -5.15
N LEU A 6 -6.59 18.93 -5.09
CA LEU A 6 -7.32 17.74 -5.50
C LEU A 6 -7.03 17.57 -7.00
N PRO A 7 -6.35 16.49 -7.42
CA PRO A 7 -6.12 16.26 -8.84
C PRO A 7 -7.49 16.12 -9.49
N TRP A 8 -7.66 16.74 -10.66
CA TRP A 8 -8.84 16.56 -11.50
C TRP A 8 -9.27 15.09 -11.46
N PRO A 9 -10.55 14.79 -11.17
CA PRO A 9 -11.01 13.40 -11.08
C PRO A 9 -10.59 12.69 -12.36
N SER A 10 -9.99 11.50 -12.23
CA SER A 10 -9.59 10.71 -13.40
C SER A 10 -10.77 10.63 -14.38
N PHE A 11 -10.50 10.56 -15.69
CA PHE A 11 -11.55 10.55 -16.71
C PHE A 11 -12.69 9.56 -16.41
N ASN A 12 -12.35 8.40 -15.83
CA ASN A 12 -13.31 7.38 -15.40
C ASN A 12 -14.21 7.83 -14.24
N VAL A 13 -13.66 8.54 -13.25
CA VAL A 13 -14.44 9.14 -12.15
C VAL A 13 -15.42 10.16 -12.71
N ALA A 14 -14.96 11.05 -13.60
CA ALA A 14 -15.83 12.06 -14.21
C ALA A 14 -16.99 11.43 -14.99
N LEU A 15 -16.75 10.33 -15.71
CA LEU A 15 -17.80 9.58 -16.40
C LEU A 15 -18.82 8.94 -15.45
N LEU A 16 -18.36 8.31 -14.36
CA LEU A 16 -19.24 7.70 -13.36
C LEU A 16 -20.08 8.77 -12.64
N CYS A 17 -19.45 9.88 -12.27
CA CYS A 17 -20.11 11.04 -11.66
C CYS A 17 -21.15 11.66 -12.59
N GLY A 18 -20.81 11.88 -13.86
CA GLY A 18 -21.73 12.43 -14.84
C GLY A 18 -22.93 11.51 -15.08
N LEU A 19 -22.70 10.20 -15.18
CA LEU A 19 -23.79 9.24 -15.34
C LEU A 19 -24.68 9.18 -14.09
N LEU A 20 -24.10 9.15 -12.88
CA LEU A 20 -24.84 9.19 -11.62
C LEU A 20 -25.72 10.45 -11.55
N TYR A 21 -25.15 11.61 -11.86
CA TYR A 21 -25.89 12.88 -11.90
C TYR A 21 -27.09 12.81 -12.84
N THR A 22 -26.90 12.30 -14.06
CA THR A 22 -28.00 12.20 -15.04
C THR A 22 -29.11 11.29 -14.55
N ILE A 23 -28.76 10.16 -13.92
CA ILE A 23 -29.75 9.19 -13.42
C ILE A 23 -30.55 9.76 -12.24
N GLN A 24 -29.89 10.51 -11.35
CA GLN A 24 -30.54 11.15 -10.20
C GLN A 24 -31.58 12.19 -10.59
N ASN A 25 -31.36 12.89 -11.71
CA ASN A 25 -32.27 13.93 -12.20
C ASN A 25 -33.35 13.41 -13.16
N LEU A 26 -33.37 12.12 -13.45
CA LEU A 26 -34.35 11.51 -14.36
C LEU A 26 -35.45 10.77 -13.59
N PRO A 27 -36.71 10.86 -14.04
CA PRO A 27 -37.80 10.10 -13.43
C PRO A 27 -37.54 8.58 -13.51
N LEU A 28 -37.90 7.86 -12.45
CA LEU A 28 -37.60 6.43 -12.27
C LEU A 28 -38.28 5.52 -13.30
N ASP A 29 -39.49 5.87 -13.74
CA ASP A 29 -40.33 5.05 -14.62
C ASP A 29 -39.98 5.17 -16.11
N THR A 30 -39.17 6.15 -16.48
CA THR A 30 -38.85 6.39 -17.90
C THR A 30 -37.79 5.42 -18.39
N SER A 31 -38.03 4.82 -19.56
CA SER A 31 -37.04 3.98 -20.23
C SER A 31 -35.95 4.84 -20.86
N ILE A 32 -34.69 4.55 -20.56
CA ILE A 32 -33.54 5.35 -20.97
C ILE A 32 -32.55 4.51 -21.77
N THR A 33 -31.90 5.13 -22.76
CA THR A 33 -30.79 4.53 -23.49
C THR A 33 -29.55 5.41 -23.32
N VAL A 34 -28.55 4.89 -22.63
CA VAL A 34 -27.28 5.57 -22.39
C VAL A 34 -26.30 5.21 -23.49
N HIS A 35 -25.87 6.23 -24.23
CA HIS A 35 -24.84 6.10 -25.27
C HIS A 35 -23.50 6.58 -24.71
N SER A 36 -22.49 5.71 -24.74
CA SER A 36 -21.15 6.02 -24.22
C SER A 36 -20.08 5.62 -25.23
N ASN A 37 -19.07 6.47 -25.41
CA ASN A 37 -17.86 6.11 -26.16
C ASN A 37 -16.85 5.35 -25.27
N SER A 38 -17.00 5.44 -23.95
CA SER A 38 -16.07 4.79 -23.04
C SER A 38 -16.36 3.28 -22.93
N PRO A 39 -15.41 2.40 -23.31
CA PRO A 39 -15.54 0.96 -23.10
C PRO A 39 -15.52 0.61 -21.60
N PHE A 40 -14.97 1.48 -20.76
CA PHE A 40 -14.93 1.31 -19.31
C PHE A 40 -16.33 1.20 -18.72
N LEU A 41 -17.26 2.10 -19.07
CA LEU A 41 -18.63 2.04 -18.54
C LEU A 41 -19.37 0.76 -18.98
N GLY A 42 -19.16 0.31 -20.22
CA GLY A 42 -19.71 -0.95 -20.70
C GLY A 42 -19.18 -2.15 -19.90
N LYS A 43 -17.87 -2.16 -19.62
CA LYS A 43 -17.25 -3.19 -18.79
C LYS A 43 -17.75 -3.17 -17.35
N VAL A 44 -17.83 -1.99 -16.73
CA VAL A 44 -18.25 -1.82 -15.32
C VAL A 44 -19.73 -2.13 -15.11
N LEU A 45 -20.61 -1.70 -16.03
CA LEU A 45 -22.06 -1.84 -15.82
C LEU A 45 -22.63 -3.14 -16.40
N VAL A 46 -22.01 -3.68 -17.46
CA VAL A 46 -22.55 -4.82 -18.21
C VAL A 46 -21.68 -6.07 -18.05
N THR A 47 -20.43 -6.03 -18.51
CA THR A 47 -19.60 -7.25 -18.64
C THR A 47 -19.12 -7.79 -17.29
N ASP A 48 -18.46 -6.95 -16.50
CA ASP A 48 -17.74 -7.32 -15.29
C ASP A 48 -18.36 -6.68 -14.04
N ARG A 49 -19.66 -6.41 -14.08
CA ARG A 49 -20.38 -5.71 -13.01
C ARG A 49 -20.10 -6.26 -11.61
N LYS A 50 -20.20 -7.58 -11.44
CA LYS A 50 -19.97 -8.24 -10.15
C LYS A 50 -18.53 -8.06 -9.65
N THR A 51 -17.56 -7.95 -10.55
CA THR A 51 -16.15 -7.79 -10.19
C THR A 51 -15.91 -6.40 -9.61
N TYR A 52 -16.44 -5.36 -10.26
CA TYR A 52 -16.32 -3.98 -9.78
C TYR A 52 -17.17 -3.70 -8.55
N GLU A 53 -18.39 -4.26 -8.48
CA GLU A 53 -19.30 -4.13 -7.34
C GLU A 53 -18.77 -4.77 -6.06
N ASN A 54 -17.91 -5.79 -6.17
CA ASN A 54 -17.36 -6.54 -5.04
C ASN A 54 -15.86 -6.25 -4.77
N ASN A 55 -15.27 -5.24 -5.44
CA ASN A 55 -13.86 -4.90 -5.27
C ASN A 55 -13.67 -3.58 -4.50
N PRO A 56 -13.63 -3.61 -3.15
CA PRO A 56 -13.43 -2.41 -2.32
C PRO A 56 -12.05 -1.77 -2.45
N LEU A 57 -11.08 -2.45 -3.06
CA LEU A 57 -9.74 -1.90 -3.28
C LEU A 57 -9.71 -0.96 -4.49
N ASP A 58 -10.76 -0.94 -5.31
CA ASP A 58 -10.91 0.02 -6.40
C ASP A 58 -11.25 1.41 -5.81
N PRO A 59 -10.50 2.47 -6.17
CA PRO A 59 -10.83 3.84 -5.76
C PRO A 59 -12.26 4.27 -6.13
N ASN A 60 -12.83 3.68 -7.19
CA ASN A 60 -14.18 3.99 -7.68
C ASN A 60 -15.26 3.13 -7.03
N PHE A 61 -14.91 2.21 -6.12
CA PHE A 61 -15.83 1.25 -5.53
C PHE A 61 -17.11 1.88 -5.02
N HIS A 62 -16.99 2.95 -4.24
CA HIS A 62 -18.14 3.66 -3.67
C HIS A 62 -19.06 4.23 -4.76
N LEU A 63 -18.49 4.92 -5.76
CA LEU A 63 -19.24 5.54 -6.85
C LEU A 63 -19.95 4.50 -7.72
N VAL A 64 -19.27 3.40 -8.04
CA VAL A 64 -19.85 2.28 -8.82
C VAL A 64 -21.04 1.69 -8.08
N ARG A 65 -20.92 1.49 -6.77
CA ARG A 65 -22.03 1.00 -5.95
C ARG A 65 -23.21 1.96 -5.90
N CYS A 66 -22.97 3.25 -5.70
CA CYS A 66 -24.03 4.27 -5.72
C CYS A 66 -24.79 4.25 -7.05
N LEU A 67 -24.04 4.23 -8.15
CA LEU A 67 -24.60 4.17 -9.49
C LEU A 67 -25.42 2.89 -9.72
N ILE A 68 -24.90 1.74 -9.31
CA ILE A 68 -25.60 0.46 -9.44
C ILE A 68 -26.89 0.45 -8.61
N ALA A 69 -26.85 0.95 -7.36
CA ALA A 69 -28.02 1.06 -6.49
C ALA A 69 -29.12 1.88 -7.17
N ARG A 70 -28.75 3.06 -7.70
CA ARG A 70 -29.69 3.94 -8.41
C ARG A 70 -30.21 3.34 -9.70
N LEU A 71 -29.40 2.56 -10.42
CA LEU A 71 -29.88 1.81 -11.58
C LEU A 71 -30.86 0.69 -11.20
N GLN A 72 -30.71 0.09 -10.02
CA GLN A 72 -31.60 -0.96 -9.51
C GLN A 72 -32.91 -0.41 -8.93
N GLU A 73 -32.88 0.81 -8.38
CA GLU A 73 -34.07 1.53 -7.91
C GLU A 73 -35.05 1.86 -9.05
N ARG A 74 -34.53 2.04 -10.27
CA ARG A 74 -35.36 2.36 -11.44
C ARG A 74 -36.25 1.21 -11.87
N THR A 75 -37.52 1.54 -12.11
CA THR A 75 -38.54 0.67 -12.70
C THR A 75 -38.47 0.66 -14.24
N GLY A 76 -38.05 1.78 -14.83
CA GLY A 76 -37.87 1.93 -16.28
C GLY A 76 -36.69 1.13 -16.84
N ARG A 77 -36.80 0.65 -18.08
CA ARG A 77 -35.70 -0.10 -18.73
C ARG A 77 -34.51 0.81 -19.00
N THR A 78 -33.32 0.38 -18.58
CA THR A 78 -32.06 1.07 -18.87
C THR A 78 -31.24 0.25 -19.85
N ASN A 79 -31.05 0.77 -21.07
CA ASN A 79 -30.22 0.17 -22.10
C ASN A 79 -28.88 0.89 -22.16
N PHE A 80 -27.78 0.15 -22.25
CA PHE A 80 -26.45 0.70 -22.42
C PHE A 80 -25.89 0.34 -23.79
N LYS A 81 -25.46 1.34 -24.57
CA LYS A 81 -24.87 1.15 -25.90
C LYS A 81 -23.51 1.83 -25.97
N VAL A 82 -22.49 1.05 -26.31
CA VAL A 82 -21.16 1.59 -26.62
C VAL A 82 -21.16 2.05 -28.08
N VAL A 83 -20.80 3.31 -28.33
CA VAL A 83 -20.82 3.94 -29.66
C VAL A 83 -19.49 4.63 -29.94
N ASP A 84 -18.93 4.43 -31.13
CA ASP A 84 -17.63 5.00 -31.53
C ASP A 84 -17.66 6.53 -31.66
N GLU A 85 -18.79 7.09 -32.12
CA GLU A 85 -19.01 8.52 -32.22
C GLU A 85 -20.08 8.98 -31.21
N ASN A 86 -19.67 9.78 -30.23
CA ASN A 86 -20.59 10.35 -29.26
C ASN A 86 -20.98 11.78 -29.71
N PRO A 87 -22.24 12.03 -30.11
CA PRO A 87 -22.68 13.37 -30.53
C PRO A 87 -22.55 14.41 -29.41
N ALA A 88 -22.60 13.99 -28.14
CA ALA A 88 -22.40 14.88 -26.99
C ALA A 88 -20.95 15.35 -26.81
N LYS A 89 -19.97 14.74 -27.50
CA LYS A 89 -18.57 15.19 -27.48
C LYS A 89 -18.41 16.59 -28.09
N CYS A 90 -19.27 16.95 -29.04
CA CYS A 90 -19.28 18.28 -29.66
C CYS A 90 -20.01 19.34 -28.82
N LEU A 91 -20.72 18.93 -27.75
CA LEU A 91 -21.52 19.79 -26.88
C LEU A 91 -20.83 20.08 -25.54
N LEU A 92 -19.55 19.72 -25.39
CA LEU A 92 -18.78 20.00 -24.18
C LEU A 92 -18.61 21.52 -24.01
N THR A 93 -19.47 22.14 -23.21
CA THR A 93 -19.20 23.45 -22.62
C THR A 93 -17.93 23.34 -21.77
N SER A 94 -16.99 24.26 -21.97
CA SER A 94 -15.64 24.22 -21.40
C SER A 94 -15.58 24.37 -19.87
N GLU A 95 -16.70 24.72 -19.23
CA GLU A 95 -16.74 24.92 -17.78
C GLU A 95 -17.27 23.69 -17.05
N PRO A 96 -16.52 23.13 -16.09
CA PRO A 96 -16.98 22.01 -15.29
C PRO A 96 -18.12 22.45 -14.38
N ILE A 97 -19.28 21.81 -14.51
CA ILE A 97 -20.40 22.03 -13.60
C ILE A 97 -20.00 21.47 -12.23
N ARG A 98 -19.90 22.34 -11.23
CA ARG A 98 -19.70 21.94 -9.83
C ARG A 98 -21.05 21.55 -9.25
N THR A 99 -21.33 20.26 -9.17
CA THR A 99 -22.55 19.74 -8.57
C THR A 99 -22.21 18.87 -7.37
N GLU A 100 -22.94 19.04 -6.28
CA GLU A 100 -22.96 18.08 -5.18
C GLU A 100 -23.70 16.82 -5.67
N LEU A 101 -23.02 15.68 -5.61
CA LEU A 101 -23.60 14.39 -5.93
C LEU A 101 -24.07 13.74 -4.64
N ASP A 102 -25.33 13.33 -4.62
CA ASP A 102 -25.80 12.45 -3.56
C ASP A 102 -25.13 11.08 -3.74
N THR A 103 -24.25 10.72 -2.81
CA THR A 103 -23.59 9.41 -2.79
C THR A 103 -24.13 8.53 -1.66
N ASP A 104 -25.28 8.87 -1.09
CA ASP A 104 -25.88 8.06 -0.05
C ASP A 104 -26.42 6.75 -0.66
N LEU A 105 -26.01 5.65 -0.04
CA LEU A 105 -26.36 4.30 -0.47
C LEU A 105 -27.66 3.87 0.18
N ASP A 106 -28.71 3.70 -0.63
CA ASP A 106 -29.91 3.00 -0.17
C ASP A 106 -29.63 1.49 -0.07
N LEU A 107 -29.58 1.00 1.17
CA LEU A 107 -29.33 -0.40 1.51
C LEU A 107 -30.46 -1.32 1.07
N THR A 108 -31.62 -0.79 0.69
CA THR A 108 -32.74 -1.56 0.14
C THR A 108 -32.39 -2.16 -1.22
N PHE A 109 -31.61 -1.43 -2.02
CA PHE A 109 -31.23 -1.82 -3.38
C PHE A 109 -29.82 -2.40 -3.47
N MET A 110 -29.07 -2.45 -2.36
CA MET A 110 -27.73 -3.03 -2.32
C MET A 110 -27.42 -3.79 -1.04
N ASN A 111 -26.69 -4.91 -1.19
CA ASN A 111 -26.16 -5.63 -0.05
C ASN A 111 -25.02 -4.83 0.63
N PRO A 112 -25.04 -4.61 1.95
CA PRO A 112 -23.92 -3.98 2.64
C PRO A 112 -22.67 -4.87 2.57
N GLY A 113 -21.50 -4.24 2.43
CA GLY A 113 -20.22 -4.94 2.40
C GLY A 113 -19.94 -5.79 1.15
N ILE A 114 -19.09 -6.81 1.30
CA ILE A 114 -18.62 -7.71 0.23
C ILE A 114 -19.09 -9.12 0.54
N PRO A 115 -19.65 -9.87 -0.43
CA PRO A 115 -19.99 -11.26 -0.23
C PRO A 115 -18.74 -12.07 0.11
N LEU A 116 -18.80 -12.88 1.18
CA LEU A 116 -17.67 -13.74 1.56
C LEU A 116 -17.27 -14.71 0.44
N LYS A 117 -18.24 -15.19 -0.34
CA LYS A 117 -18.03 -16.10 -1.48
C LYS A 117 -17.22 -15.50 -2.63
N THR A 118 -17.21 -14.17 -2.78
CA THR A 118 -16.52 -13.48 -3.88
C THR A 118 -15.15 -12.94 -3.46
N GLY A 119 -14.91 -12.80 -2.16
CA GLY A 119 -13.62 -12.30 -1.67
C GLY A 119 -12.57 -13.39 -1.61
N SER A 120 -11.32 -13.02 -1.89
CA SER A 120 -10.15 -13.89 -1.70
C SER A 120 -9.46 -13.56 -0.38
N GLN A 121 -8.70 -14.51 0.17
CA GLN A 121 -7.85 -14.26 1.34
C GLN A 121 -6.96 -13.02 1.12
N HIS A 122 -6.38 -12.89 -0.07
CA HIS A 122 -5.57 -11.72 -0.44
C HIS A 122 -6.32 -10.39 -0.31
N LEU A 123 -7.57 -10.34 -0.83
CA LEU A 123 -8.43 -9.17 -0.76
C LEU A 123 -8.79 -8.84 0.69
N PHE A 124 -9.22 -9.82 1.48
CA PHE A 124 -9.57 -9.62 2.89
C PHE A 124 -8.37 -9.20 3.74
N THR A 125 -7.21 -9.83 3.57
CA THR A 125 -5.99 -9.46 4.30
C THR A 125 -5.58 -8.03 3.97
N LYS A 126 -5.67 -7.62 2.69
CA LYS A 126 -5.38 -6.23 2.31
C LYS A 126 -6.35 -5.24 2.94
N LEU A 127 -7.65 -5.54 2.97
CA LEU A 127 -8.65 -4.67 3.59
C LEU A 127 -8.43 -4.51 5.07
N ILE A 128 -8.27 -5.62 5.80
CA ILE A 128 -7.97 -5.60 7.24
C ILE A 128 -6.69 -4.81 7.50
N SER A 129 -5.66 -5.00 6.68
CA SER A 129 -4.41 -4.25 6.78
C SER A 129 -4.59 -2.75 6.50
N SER A 130 -5.50 -2.37 5.61
CA SER A 130 -5.81 -0.96 5.32
C SER A 130 -6.66 -0.30 6.42
N MET A 131 -7.49 -1.08 7.12
CA MET A 131 -8.30 -0.61 8.25
C MET A 131 -7.46 -0.45 9.51
N ASN A 132 -6.46 -1.32 9.69
CA ASN A 132 -5.57 -1.28 10.83
C ASN A 132 -4.40 -0.34 10.57
N ASN A 133 -4.37 0.80 11.27
CA ASN A 133 -3.15 1.59 11.36
C ASN A 133 -2.08 0.75 12.06
N THR A 134 -1.07 0.33 11.31
CA THR A 134 0.03 -0.43 11.90
C THR A 134 0.81 0.53 12.80
N SER A 135 0.81 0.29 14.11
CA SER A 135 1.52 1.16 15.04
C SER A 135 3.00 1.19 14.69
N VAL A 136 3.56 2.39 14.65
CA VAL A 136 4.97 2.56 14.35
C VAL A 136 5.76 2.06 15.56
N ARG A 137 6.59 1.03 15.35
CA ARG A 137 7.43 0.46 16.40
C ARG A 137 8.62 1.38 16.65
N ARG A 138 8.78 1.84 17.89
CA ARG A 138 9.89 2.72 18.31
C ARG A 138 11.26 2.20 17.86
N ASN A 139 11.56 0.92 18.13
CA ASN A 139 12.85 0.33 17.77
C ASN A 139 13.09 0.33 16.26
N THR A 140 12.05 0.10 15.46
CA THR A 140 12.15 0.16 14.00
C THR A 140 12.50 1.56 13.52
N MET A 141 11.89 2.61 14.10
CA MET A 141 12.25 3.99 13.76
C MET A 141 13.70 4.30 14.12
N ILE A 142 14.12 3.95 15.34
CA ILE A 142 15.49 4.19 15.80
C ILE A 142 16.50 3.52 14.88
N ASN A 143 16.25 2.26 14.49
CA ASN A 143 17.14 1.54 13.57
C ASN A 143 17.14 2.12 12.16
N LEU A 144 15.99 2.56 11.64
CA LEU A 144 15.93 3.24 10.33
C LEU A 144 16.69 4.56 10.33
N GLU A 145 16.57 5.33 11.41
CA GLU A 145 17.29 6.59 11.60
C GLU A 145 18.79 6.36 11.70
N ARG A 146 19.24 5.36 12.47
CA ARG A 146 20.65 4.94 12.54
C ARG A 146 21.20 4.58 11.17
N ILE A 147 20.51 3.72 10.42
CA ILE A 147 20.91 3.35 9.05
C ILE A 147 21.02 4.59 8.16
N CYS A 148 20.08 5.52 8.27
CA CYS A 148 20.10 6.77 7.53
C CYS A 148 21.33 7.62 7.88
N CYS A 149 21.62 7.80 9.17
CA CYS A 149 22.80 8.51 9.65
C CYS A 149 24.11 7.87 9.15
N SER A 150 24.28 6.55 9.30
CA SER A 150 25.47 5.84 8.81
C SER A 150 25.66 5.98 7.30
N ILE A 151 24.58 6.02 6.51
CA ILE A 151 24.66 6.23 5.06
C ILE A 151 25.07 7.66 4.74
N VAL A 152 24.54 8.66 5.45
CA VAL A 152 24.87 10.08 5.24
C VAL A 152 26.31 10.41 5.63
N GLU A 153 26.86 9.71 6.62
CA GLU A 153 28.28 9.83 7.01
C GLU A 153 29.23 9.42 5.88
N GLU A 154 28.86 8.39 5.10
CA GLU A 154 29.71 7.83 4.04
C GLU A 154 29.36 8.32 2.63
N PHE A 155 28.12 8.75 2.41
CA PHE A 155 27.61 9.16 1.09
C PHE A 155 26.83 10.48 1.17
N PRO A 156 26.94 11.36 0.15
CA PRO A 156 26.21 12.64 0.11
C PRO A 156 24.74 12.45 -0.30
N PHE A 157 24.05 11.46 0.26
CA PHE A 157 22.66 11.15 -0.03
C PHE A 157 21.92 10.67 1.21
N GLN A 158 20.72 11.20 1.43
CA GLN A 158 19.84 10.79 2.52
C GLN A 158 18.75 9.85 2.01
N PRO A 159 18.81 8.54 2.34
CA PRO A 159 17.78 7.60 1.91
C PRO A 159 16.47 7.83 2.64
N SER A 160 15.35 7.63 1.93
CA SER A 160 14.05 7.50 2.59
C SER A 160 13.87 6.11 3.19
N ASP A 161 13.02 5.96 4.21
CA ASP A 161 12.68 4.66 4.81
C ASP A 161 12.26 3.64 3.74
N LYS A 162 11.48 4.09 2.74
CA LYS A 162 11.06 3.26 1.61
C LYS A 162 12.26 2.78 0.79
N ALA A 163 13.27 3.63 0.57
CA ALA A 163 14.49 3.23 -0.13
C ALA A 163 15.27 2.18 0.66
N ILE A 164 15.39 2.32 1.98
CA ILE A 164 16.03 1.32 2.87
C ILE A 164 15.28 -0.01 2.80
N TRP A 165 13.96 -0.01 2.93
CA TRP A 165 13.16 -1.23 2.82
C TRP A 165 13.21 -1.89 1.44
N THR A 166 13.40 -1.09 0.40
CA THR A 166 13.52 -1.60 -0.98
C THR A 166 14.90 -2.20 -1.21
N SER A 167 15.96 -1.59 -0.67
CA SER A 167 17.35 -2.05 -0.86
C SER A 167 17.56 -3.45 -0.27
N ILE A 168 17.06 -3.72 0.94
CA ILE A 168 17.15 -5.05 1.56
C ILE A 168 16.34 -6.12 0.80
N ARG A 169 15.40 -5.71 -0.06
CA ARG A 169 14.57 -6.61 -0.86
C ARG A 169 15.14 -6.92 -2.25
N SER A 170 16.31 -6.37 -2.58
CA SER A 170 16.99 -6.55 -3.87
C SER A 170 17.14 -8.02 -4.27
N THR A 171 16.93 -8.32 -5.55
CA THR A 171 17.07 -9.68 -6.11
C THR A 171 18.45 -10.28 -5.90
N ASN A 172 19.47 -9.44 -5.76
CA ASN A 172 20.86 -9.84 -5.58
C ASN A 172 21.16 -10.37 -4.17
N ILE A 173 20.26 -10.15 -3.21
CA ILE A 173 20.41 -10.62 -1.82
C ILE A 173 19.64 -11.94 -1.68
N HIS A 174 20.24 -12.96 -1.08
CA HIS A 174 19.54 -14.23 -0.84
C HIS A 174 18.34 -14.03 0.10
N ARG A 175 17.23 -14.74 -0.15
CA ARG A 175 15.96 -14.56 0.59
C ARG A 175 16.12 -14.65 2.11
N LEU A 176 16.94 -15.58 2.60
CA LEU A 176 17.21 -15.72 4.04
C LEU A 176 17.93 -14.49 4.61
N THR A 177 18.88 -13.93 3.87
CA THR A 177 19.58 -12.69 4.25
C THR A 177 18.61 -11.50 4.26
N ARG A 178 17.67 -11.41 3.31
CA ARG A 178 16.62 -10.36 3.34
C ARG A 178 15.77 -10.46 4.61
N ASN A 179 15.41 -11.69 4.99
CA ASN A 179 14.64 -11.93 6.21
C ASN A 179 15.46 -11.54 7.45
N PHE A 180 16.73 -11.93 7.51
CA PHE A 180 17.65 -11.53 8.57
C PHE A 180 17.73 -10.01 8.72
N LEU A 181 18.03 -9.27 7.64
CA LEU A 181 18.11 -7.81 7.65
C LEU A 181 16.79 -7.17 8.09
N TRP A 182 15.66 -7.67 7.58
CA TRP A 182 14.34 -7.19 8.00
C TRP A 182 14.11 -7.39 9.50
N LYS A 183 14.49 -8.55 10.05
CA LYS A 183 14.38 -8.83 11.48
C LYS A 183 15.30 -7.98 12.34
N CYS A 184 16.52 -7.70 11.88
CA CYS A 184 17.45 -6.78 12.54
C CYS A 184 16.88 -5.37 12.61
N ILE A 185 16.38 -4.81 11.50
CA ILE A 185 15.78 -3.47 11.49
C ILE A 185 14.56 -3.42 12.42
N HIS A 186 13.76 -4.48 12.47
CA HIS A 186 12.63 -4.54 13.39
C HIS A 186 13.00 -4.84 14.86
N ASN A 187 14.26 -5.15 15.16
CA ASN A 187 14.73 -5.59 16.47
C ASN A 187 13.88 -6.71 17.09
N ILE A 188 13.66 -7.80 16.34
CA ILE A 188 12.79 -8.91 16.79
C ILE A 188 13.55 -10.18 17.20
N TYR A 189 14.88 -10.14 17.17
CA TYR A 189 15.68 -11.24 17.69
C TYR A 189 15.64 -11.24 19.21
N TYR A 190 15.62 -12.43 19.80
CA TYR A 190 15.67 -12.62 21.25
C TYR A 190 17.12 -12.53 21.71
N VAL A 191 17.60 -11.29 21.86
CA VAL A 191 18.97 -10.97 22.29
C VAL A 191 18.93 -9.92 23.40
N GLY A 192 19.87 -10.01 24.34
CA GLY A 192 20.11 -8.99 25.36
C GLY A 192 18.87 -8.63 26.18
N PRO A 193 18.34 -7.39 26.06
CA PRO A 193 17.23 -6.89 26.89
C PRO A 193 15.95 -7.73 26.85
N PHE A 194 15.76 -8.54 25.80
CA PHE A 194 14.64 -9.47 25.74
C PHE A 194 14.64 -10.47 26.91
N TRP A 195 15.82 -10.97 27.29
CA TRP A 195 15.98 -11.99 28.33
C TRP A 195 16.00 -11.42 29.75
N GLU A 196 16.36 -10.14 29.91
CA GLU A 196 16.48 -9.48 31.22
C GLU A 196 15.19 -9.50 32.05
N HIS A 197 14.03 -9.60 31.38
CA HIS A 197 12.72 -9.56 32.04
C HIS A 197 12.17 -10.95 32.37
N ILE A 198 12.89 -12.03 32.02
CA ILE A 198 12.46 -13.41 32.23
C ILE A 198 13.27 -14.00 33.39
N PRO A 199 12.63 -14.23 34.56
CA PRO A 199 13.32 -14.78 35.72
C PRO A 199 14.02 -16.10 35.38
N SER A 200 15.24 -16.29 35.89
CA SER A 200 16.11 -17.47 35.69
C SER A 200 16.74 -17.63 34.30
N LEU A 201 16.44 -16.76 33.35
CA LEU A 201 16.99 -16.78 31.99
C LEU A 201 17.81 -15.52 31.67
N GLU A 202 18.14 -14.70 32.66
CA GLU A 202 18.82 -13.41 32.46
C GLU A 202 20.22 -13.60 31.86
N THR A 203 20.87 -14.74 32.15
CA THR A 203 22.19 -15.08 31.60
C THR A 203 22.19 -15.24 30.08
N PHE A 204 21.05 -15.56 29.46
CA PHE A 204 20.91 -15.63 28.00
C PHE A 204 20.91 -14.25 27.34
N GLY A 205 20.79 -13.17 28.11
CA GLY A 205 20.98 -11.81 27.64
C GLY A 205 22.44 -11.39 27.53
N LEU A 206 23.39 -12.22 27.96
CA LEU A 206 24.81 -11.89 27.98
C LEU A 206 25.58 -12.77 26.99
N CYS A 207 26.57 -12.17 26.31
CA CYS A 207 27.51 -12.96 25.53
C CYS A 207 28.34 -13.86 26.47
N GLU A 208 28.38 -15.16 26.20
CA GLU A 208 29.12 -16.14 27.01
C GLU A 208 30.63 -15.83 27.07
N THR A 209 31.18 -15.29 25.98
CA THR A 209 32.61 -14.99 25.84
C THR A 209 32.93 -13.59 26.37
N CYS A 210 32.23 -12.56 25.88
CA CYS A 210 32.55 -11.16 26.17
C CYS A 210 31.95 -10.66 27.50
N ARG A 211 30.97 -11.38 28.07
CA ARG A 211 30.29 -11.05 29.33
C ARG A 211 29.62 -9.66 29.35
N VAL A 212 29.26 -9.14 28.18
CA VAL A 212 28.47 -7.91 27.98
C VAL A 212 27.07 -8.26 27.49
N THR A 213 26.13 -7.32 27.59
CA THR A 213 24.78 -7.48 27.04
C THR A 213 24.84 -7.77 25.55
N GLU A 214 24.26 -8.89 25.13
CA GLU A 214 24.29 -9.34 23.75
C GLU A 214 23.29 -8.54 22.91
N SER A 215 23.78 -7.68 22.03
CA SER A 215 22.98 -6.93 21.07
C SER A 215 23.30 -7.38 19.65
N MET A 216 22.45 -7.02 18.67
CA MET A 216 22.79 -7.28 17.27
C MET A 216 24.07 -6.56 16.83
N GLU A 217 24.33 -5.37 17.39
CA GLU A 217 25.58 -4.64 17.20
C GLU A 217 26.77 -5.43 17.75
N HIS A 218 26.67 -5.93 18.97
CA HIS A 218 27.71 -6.76 19.58
C HIS A 218 28.00 -8.01 18.74
N ILE A 219 26.96 -8.77 18.37
CA ILE A 219 27.09 -9.99 17.57
C ILE A 219 27.78 -9.71 16.23
N LEU A 220 27.38 -8.63 15.56
CA LEU A 220 27.81 -8.32 14.20
C LEU A 220 29.12 -7.55 14.10
N LEU A 221 29.49 -6.73 15.08
CA LEU A 221 30.60 -5.78 14.97
C LEU A 221 31.70 -5.97 16.02
N GLU A 222 31.38 -6.55 17.18
CA GLU A 222 32.30 -6.56 18.33
C GLU A 222 32.72 -7.97 18.78
N CYS A 223 31.82 -8.95 18.67
CA CYS A 223 32.00 -10.27 19.26
C CYS A 223 33.00 -11.11 18.45
N ASP A 224 34.10 -11.53 19.10
CA ASP A 224 35.10 -12.39 18.45
C ASP A 224 34.58 -13.82 18.21
N ASN A 225 33.63 -14.28 19.03
CA ASN A 225 33.12 -15.65 18.96
C ASN A 225 32.12 -15.89 17.82
N SER A 226 31.53 -14.83 17.24
CA SER A 226 30.51 -14.97 16.19
C SER A 226 31.07 -15.30 14.80
N GLY A 227 32.40 -15.24 14.64
CA GLY A 227 33.05 -15.37 13.33
C GLY A 227 32.87 -14.13 12.44
N GLN A 228 32.40 -13.00 13.00
CA GLN A 228 32.16 -11.77 12.27
C GLN A 228 33.39 -11.24 11.52
N HIS A 229 34.60 -11.43 12.07
CA HIS A 229 35.86 -11.03 11.41
C HIS A 229 36.01 -11.64 10.00
N GLN A 230 35.68 -12.93 9.83
CA GLN A 230 35.78 -13.59 8.53
C GLN A 230 34.78 -13.01 7.54
N ILE A 231 33.55 -12.76 7.98
CA ILE A 231 32.48 -12.18 7.15
C ILE A 231 32.85 -10.75 6.72
N TRP A 232 33.33 -9.91 7.64
CA TRP A 232 33.74 -8.54 7.31
C TRP A 232 34.97 -8.51 6.40
N THR A 233 35.93 -9.43 6.58
CA THR A 233 37.07 -9.56 5.67
C THR A 233 36.61 -9.88 4.23
N LEU A 234 35.63 -10.77 4.07
CA LEU A 234 35.07 -11.10 2.75
C LEU A 234 34.25 -9.93 2.18
N THR A 235 33.50 -9.25 3.04
CA THR A 235 32.68 -8.09 2.66
C THR A 235 33.55 -6.92 2.20
N GLU A 236 34.65 -6.65 2.90
CA GLU A 236 35.62 -5.62 2.53
C GLU A 236 36.25 -5.91 1.17
N LYS A 237 36.66 -7.16 0.91
CA LYS A 237 37.18 -7.56 -0.40
C LYS A 237 36.17 -7.28 -1.51
N LEU A 238 34.89 -7.61 -1.31
CA LEU A 238 33.83 -7.35 -2.28
C LEU A 238 33.57 -5.84 -2.45
N TRP A 239 33.58 -5.08 -1.36
CA TRP A 239 33.35 -3.64 -1.38
C TRP A 239 34.43 -2.90 -2.16
N ARG A 240 35.69 -3.29 -1.96
CA ARG A 240 36.86 -2.72 -2.66
C ARG A 240 36.85 -2.92 -4.17
N LEU A 241 36.04 -3.83 -4.71
CA LEU A 241 35.84 -3.96 -6.15
C LEU A 241 35.08 -2.79 -6.77
N ARG A 242 34.27 -2.07 -5.97
CA ARG A 242 33.43 -0.97 -6.42
C ARG A 242 33.84 0.37 -5.81
N PHE A 243 34.26 0.38 -4.55
CA PHE A 243 34.52 1.59 -3.77
C PHE A 243 35.95 1.59 -3.21
N PRO A 244 36.67 2.71 -3.26
CA PRO A 244 38.08 2.76 -2.87
C PRO A 244 38.31 2.69 -1.35
N SER A 245 37.40 3.25 -0.55
CA SER A 245 37.48 3.30 0.91
C SER A 245 36.52 2.29 1.54
N TRP A 246 36.97 1.65 2.63
CA TRP A 246 36.11 0.85 3.50
C TRP A 246 35.43 1.77 4.51
N PRO A 247 34.10 1.73 4.64
CA PRO A 247 33.37 2.59 5.56
C PRO A 247 33.67 2.21 7.01
N LYS A 248 33.49 3.17 7.91
CA LYS A 248 33.54 2.87 9.34
C LYS A 248 32.28 2.09 9.73
N LEU A 249 32.45 0.89 10.25
CA LEU A 249 31.33 0.10 10.75
C LEU A 249 30.85 0.67 12.09
N ASN A 250 29.61 1.16 12.13
CA ASN A 250 28.90 1.62 13.32
C ASN A 250 27.43 1.16 13.23
N TRP A 251 26.75 1.06 14.38
CA TRP A 251 25.33 0.70 14.48
C TRP A 251 24.54 1.71 15.33
#